data_AF-A0A2M7EE39-F1
#
_entry.id   AF-A0A2M7EE39-F1
#
_cell.length_a   1.000
_cell.length_b   1.000
_cell.length_c   1.000
_cell.angle_alpha   90.00
_cell.angle_beta   90.00
_cell.angle_gamma   90.00
#
_symmetry.space_group_name_H-M   'P 1'
#
loop_
_entity.id
_entity.type
_entity.pdbx_description
1 polymer ?
#
loop_
_entity_poly.entity_id
_entity_poly.type
_entity_poly.pdbx_seq_one_letter_code
_entity_poly.pdbx_strand_id
1 'polypeptide(L)'
;MEKLLSKIIISILEGKDYRPYVLATINKRFIDNVHALLERVYNAKKINKNIDWWITNLIEESKTKNEILWFGGLNNKTVTNMMGTTKKEVCIELSKQNVKSLEILIKDFLNNNLPKILVTIVWNNEKVELNEIESLVLVNSLAAMKLSVQGGAWSEVGKKTEKELLYSIFELLGVKSTQYVLVFEEMKKKGLVENREIDGIVFSDDNKKALQIELKLLGIGNPEIADEALARKVDLFLIDRLTPMMIAEAKKLGIKVIELRDKNALLAIYDFLRTHGVTANKPSDFNFSKSIPKILEKYNEELENKKVLQKAKEMLK
;
A
#
# COMPACT_ATOMS: atom_id res chain seq x y z
N MET A 1 11.76 -4.19 6.36
CA MET A 1 10.81 -3.99 5.25
C MET A 1 11.54 -3.94 3.92
N GLU A 2 12.65 -3.21 3.84
CA GLU A 2 13.54 -3.15 2.66
C GLU A 2 13.96 -4.52 2.11
N LYS A 3 14.31 -5.49 2.97
CA LYS A 3 14.63 -6.87 2.55
C LYS A 3 13.48 -7.63 1.87
N LEU A 4 12.21 -7.23 2.09
CA LEU A 4 11.05 -7.84 1.43
C LEU A 4 10.71 -7.09 0.14
N LEU A 5 10.92 -5.77 0.12
CA LEU A 5 10.69 -4.94 -1.06
C LEU A 5 11.63 -5.27 -2.20
N SER A 6 12.92 -5.46 -1.92
CA SER A 6 13.88 -5.94 -2.92
C SER A 6 13.48 -7.29 -3.50
N LYS A 7 12.99 -8.22 -2.67
CA LYS A 7 12.48 -9.52 -3.12
C LYS A 7 11.24 -9.40 -4.00
N ILE A 8 10.36 -8.44 -3.73
CA ILE A 8 9.19 -8.16 -4.57
C ILE A 8 9.67 -7.70 -5.96
N ILE A 9 10.54 -6.68 -6.02
CA ILE A 9 11.08 -6.14 -7.28
C ILE A 9 11.82 -7.21 -8.08
N ILE A 10 12.70 -7.98 -7.43
CA ILE A 10 13.42 -9.10 -8.06
C ILE A 10 12.43 -10.11 -8.64
N SER A 11 11.40 -10.48 -7.88
CA SER A 11 10.40 -11.46 -8.35
C SER A 11 9.66 -10.96 -9.58
N ILE A 12 9.29 -9.67 -9.61
CA ILE A 12 8.63 -9.05 -10.76
C ILE A 12 9.54 -9.10 -12.00
N LEU A 13 10.79 -8.64 -11.87
CA LEU A 13 11.76 -8.61 -12.98
C LEU A 13 12.17 -10.01 -13.47
N GLU A 14 12.06 -11.03 -12.62
CA GLU A 14 12.27 -12.44 -12.97
C GLU A 14 11.01 -13.14 -13.51
N GLY A 15 9.87 -12.44 -13.65
CA GLY A 15 8.61 -13.02 -14.11
C GLY A 15 7.86 -13.88 -13.09
N LYS A 16 8.31 -13.88 -11.82
CA LYS A 16 7.77 -14.69 -10.72
C LYS A 16 6.65 -13.97 -9.98
N ASP A 17 5.84 -14.73 -9.25
CA ASP A 17 4.80 -14.16 -8.40
C ASP A 17 5.42 -13.58 -7.12
N TYR A 18 5.20 -12.28 -6.88
CA TYR A 18 5.72 -11.54 -5.73
C TYR A 18 4.74 -11.48 -4.55
N ARG A 19 3.48 -11.88 -4.73
CA ARG A 19 2.41 -11.78 -3.72
C ARG A 19 2.73 -12.52 -2.41
N PRO A 20 3.45 -13.66 -2.38
CA PRO A 20 3.86 -14.27 -1.12
C PRO A 20 4.67 -13.33 -0.22
N TYR A 21 5.50 -12.44 -0.79
CA TYR A 21 6.27 -11.46 -0.02
C TYR A 21 5.40 -10.30 0.49
N VAL A 22 4.36 -9.92 -0.27
CA VAL A 22 3.35 -8.95 0.19
C VAL A 22 2.55 -9.52 1.35
N LEU A 23 2.08 -10.77 1.23
CA LEU A 23 1.38 -11.49 2.30
C LEU A 23 2.25 -11.65 3.54
N ALA A 24 3.55 -11.95 3.38
CA ALA A 24 4.49 -11.99 4.50
C ALA A 24 4.59 -10.63 5.23
N THR A 25 4.61 -9.53 4.47
CA THR A 25 4.61 -8.16 5.04
C THR A 25 3.33 -7.88 5.82
N ILE A 26 2.17 -8.24 5.26
CA ILE A 26 0.86 -8.12 5.90
C ILE A 26 0.80 -8.93 7.19
N ASN A 27 1.25 -10.19 7.14
CA ASN A 27 1.19 -11.10 8.29
C ASN A 27 2.11 -10.64 9.41
N LYS A 28 3.30 -10.13 9.09
CA LYS A 28 4.18 -9.53 10.09
C LYS A 28 3.50 -8.34 10.78
N ARG A 29 2.97 -7.38 10.00
CA ARG A 29 2.26 -6.21 10.56
C ARG A 29 1.08 -6.62 11.41
N PHE A 30 0.33 -7.64 10.98
CA PHE A 30 -0.78 -8.18 11.75
C PHE A 30 -0.30 -8.68 13.12
N ILE A 31 0.72 -9.55 13.15
CA ILE A 31 1.28 -10.09 14.41
C ILE A 31 1.76 -8.96 15.33
N ASP A 32 2.51 -8.00 14.80
CA ASP A 32 3.01 -6.85 15.56
C ASP A 32 1.85 -6.06 16.21
N ASN A 33 0.76 -5.82 15.47
CA ASN A 33 -0.43 -5.13 15.98
C ASN A 33 -1.27 -5.98 16.94
N VAL A 34 -1.35 -7.31 16.75
CA VAL A 34 -2.02 -8.21 17.71
C VAL A 34 -1.36 -8.09 19.08
N HIS A 35 -0.03 -8.14 19.15
CA HIS A 35 0.68 -8.01 20.43
C HIS A 35 0.39 -6.67 21.10
N ALA A 36 0.48 -5.56 20.35
CA ALA A 36 0.19 -4.23 20.90
C ALA A 36 -1.25 -4.09 21.40
N LEU A 37 -2.24 -4.63 20.68
CA LEU A 37 -3.64 -4.60 21.11
C LEU A 37 -3.88 -5.48 22.33
N LEU A 38 -3.34 -6.70 22.36
CA LEU A 38 -3.48 -7.61 23.50
C LEU A 38 -2.85 -7.03 24.77
N GLU A 39 -1.71 -6.36 24.66
CA GLU A 39 -1.09 -5.64 25.78
C GLU A 39 -2.03 -4.57 26.37
N ARG A 40 -2.71 -3.79 25.52
CA ARG A 40 -3.67 -2.78 25.97
C ARG A 40 -4.89 -3.40 26.64
N VAL A 41 -5.45 -4.45 26.05
CA VAL A 41 -6.60 -5.20 26.59
C VAL A 41 -6.23 -5.80 27.95
N TYR A 42 -5.06 -6.42 28.04
CA TYR A 42 -4.53 -7.00 29.28
C TYR A 42 -4.45 -5.96 30.40
N ASN A 43 -3.77 -4.83 30.14
CA ASN A 43 -3.57 -3.78 31.13
C ASN A 43 -4.90 -3.16 31.57
N ALA A 44 -5.80 -2.88 30.64
CA ALA A 44 -7.09 -2.28 30.94
C ALA A 44 -8.00 -3.22 31.76
N LYS A 45 -8.01 -4.52 31.45
CA LYS A 45 -8.77 -5.53 32.22
C LYS A 45 -8.17 -5.81 33.61
N LYS A 46 -6.84 -5.73 33.76
CA LYS A 46 -6.18 -5.92 35.06
C LYS A 46 -6.56 -4.84 36.08
N ILE A 47 -6.76 -3.61 35.62
CA ILE A 47 -7.02 -2.44 36.47
C ILE A 47 -8.51 -2.27 36.75
N ASN A 48 -9.39 -2.70 35.85
CA ASN A 48 -10.82 -2.42 35.93
C ASN A 48 -11.65 -3.67 36.25
N LYS A 49 -12.48 -3.57 37.30
CA LYS A 49 -13.47 -4.60 37.68
C LYS A 49 -14.88 -4.31 37.16
N ASN A 50 -15.12 -3.14 36.55
CA ASN A 50 -16.44 -2.70 36.09
C ASN A 50 -16.62 -2.95 34.58
N ILE A 51 -17.85 -3.15 34.11
CA ILE A 51 -18.14 -3.73 32.77
C ILE A 51 -17.80 -2.81 31.58
N ASP A 52 -17.82 -1.49 31.78
CA ASP A 52 -17.64 -0.49 30.71
C ASP A 52 -16.17 -0.18 30.35
N TRP A 53 -15.22 -0.88 30.97
CA TRP A 53 -13.78 -0.61 30.84
C TRP A 53 -13.28 -0.64 29.39
N TRP A 54 -13.92 -1.45 28.53
CA TRP A 54 -13.56 -1.51 27.11
C TRP A 54 -13.74 -0.14 26.44
N ILE A 55 -14.88 0.51 26.67
CA ILE A 55 -15.19 1.80 26.06
C ILE A 55 -14.27 2.88 26.63
N THR A 56 -14.17 2.97 27.96
CA THR A 56 -13.41 4.04 28.61
C THR A 56 -11.91 3.93 28.31
N ASN A 57 -11.31 2.74 28.48
CA ASN A 57 -9.86 2.59 28.43
C ASN A 57 -9.30 2.26 27.04
N LEU A 58 -10.10 1.59 26.19
CA LEU A 58 -9.65 1.20 24.86
C LEU A 58 -10.17 2.11 23.76
N ILE A 59 -11.30 2.81 23.93
CA ILE A 59 -11.84 3.70 22.90
C ILE A 59 -11.58 5.17 23.25
N GLU A 60 -12.04 5.65 24.40
CA GLU A 60 -11.94 7.07 24.76
C GLU A 60 -10.49 7.50 25.04
N GLU A 61 -9.75 6.68 25.78
CA GLU A 61 -8.34 6.93 26.14
C GLU A 61 -7.35 6.58 25.01
N SER A 62 -7.82 6.09 23.86
CA SER A 62 -6.94 5.74 22.74
C SER A 62 -6.21 6.96 22.15
N LYS A 63 -4.91 6.77 21.92
CA LYS A 63 -4.04 7.82 21.37
C LYS A 63 -4.24 7.96 19.87
N THR A 64 -4.41 6.83 19.16
CA THR A 64 -4.51 6.83 17.70
C THR A 64 -5.93 6.58 17.20
N LYS A 65 -6.26 7.16 16.05
CA LYS A 65 -7.55 6.91 15.38
C LYS A 65 -7.73 5.44 14.99
N ASN A 66 -6.65 4.77 14.61
CA ASN A 66 -6.69 3.35 14.26
C ASN A 66 -7.11 2.50 15.45
N GLU A 67 -6.51 2.71 16.63
CA GLU A 67 -6.88 1.96 17.82
C GLU A 67 -8.34 2.22 18.23
N ILE A 68 -8.79 3.48 18.20
CA ILE A 68 -10.20 3.83 18.46
C ILE A 68 -11.12 2.95 17.61
N LEU A 69 -10.86 2.93 16.29
CA LEU A 69 -11.68 2.18 15.34
C LEU A 69 -11.55 0.68 15.53
N TRP A 70 -10.35 0.15 15.74
CA TRP A 70 -10.12 -1.28 15.94
C TRP A 70 -10.82 -1.78 17.21
N PHE A 71 -10.67 -1.10 18.34
CA PHE A 71 -11.40 -1.43 19.56
C PHE A 71 -12.91 -1.21 19.44
N GLY A 72 -13.34 -0.31 18.55
CA GLY A 72 -14.72 -0.14 18.12
C GLY A 72 -15.24 -1.23 17.18
N GLY A 73 -14.39 -2.12 16.66
CA GLY A 73 -14.80 -3.10 15.65
C GLY A 73 -15.02 -2.51 14.25
N LEU A 74 -14.38 -1.38 13.96
CA LEU A 74 -14.53 -0.61 12.73
C LEU A 74 -13.17 -0.39 12.04
N ASN A 75 -13.23 0.10 10.80
CA ASN A 75 -12.05 0.57 10.08
C ASN A 75 -12.33 1.94 9.46
N ASN A 76 -11.26 2.62 9.04
CA ASN A 76 -11.35 3.99 8.52
C ASN A 76 -12.26 4.10 7.29
N LYS A 77 -12.23 3.10 6.39
CA LYS A 77 -13.03 3.09 5.16
C LYS A 77 -14.53 3.05 5.48
N THR A 78 -14.93 2.22 6.44
CA THR A 78 -16.33 2.15 6.90
C THR A 78 -16.80 3.51 7.43
N VAL A 79 -16.03 4.14 8.31
CA VAL A 79 -16.40 5.44 8.89
C VAL A 79 -16.44 6.56 7.85
N THR A 80 -15.45 6.63 6.94
CA THR A 80 -15.46 7.58 5.83
C THR A 80 -16.70 7.42 4.96
N ASN A 81 -17.06 6.19 4.62
CA ASN A 81 -18.24 5.92 3.78
C ASN A 81 -19.55 6.29 4.47
N MET A 82 -19.66 6.10 5.79
CA MET A 82 -20.87 6.42 6.55
C MET A 82 -21.03 7.91 6.82
N MET A 83 -19.94 8.61 7.16
CA MET A 83 -20.01 9.97 7.72
C MET A 83 -19.37 11.04 6.83
N GLY A 84 -18.69 10.66 5.75
CA GLY A 84 -17.88 11.58 4.93
C GLY A 84 -16.70 12.21 5.68
N THR A 85 -16.37 11.75 6.89
CA THR A 85 -15.32 12.32 7.73
C THR A 85 -14.70 11.29 8.67
N THR A 86 -13.50 11.57 9.15
CA THR A 86 -12.73 10.73 10.09
C THR A 86 -12.17 11.57 11.24
N LYS A 87 -12.92 12.59 11.68
CA LYS A 87 -12.59 13.37 12.88
C LYS A 87 -12.57 12.45 14.11
N LYS A 88 -11.69 12.73 15.07
CA LYS A 88 -11.43 11.81 16.20
C LYS A 88 -12.70 11.57 17.02
N GLU A 89 -13.47 12.63 17.27
CA GLU A 89 -14.70 12.62 18.06
C GLU A 89 -15.78 11.75 17.39
N VAL A 90 -15.90 11.86 16.06
CA VAL A 90 -16.81 11.03 15.26
C VAL A 90 -16.39 9.55 15.33
N CYS A 91 -15.09 9.27 15.23
CA CYS A 91 -14.58 7.90 15.34
C CYS A 91 -14.86 7.31 16.73
N ILE A 92 -14.67 8.09 17.79
CA ILE A 92 -14.96 7.67 19.17
C ILE A 92 -16.44 7.33 19.30
N GLU A 93 -17.33 8.24 18.90
CA GLU A 93 -18.77 8.05 19.07
C GLU A 93 -19.30 6.83 18.30
N LEU A 94 -18.93 6.69 17.03
CA LEU A 94 -19.31 5.51 16.24
C LEU A 94 -18.75 4.20 16.82
N SER A 95 -17.53 4.23 17.34
CA SER A 95 -16.91 3.04 17.94
C SER A 95 -17.66 2.61 19.20
N LYS A 96 -18.10 3.55 20.04
CA LYS A 96 -18.94 3.27 21.21
C LYS A 96 -20.27 2.68 20.80
N GLN A 97 -20.95 3.29 19.83
CA GLN A 97 -22.24 2.82 19.34
C GLN A 97 -22.13 1.39 18.81
N ASN A 98 -21.13 1.11 17.98
CA ASN A 98 -20.93 -0.22 17.41
C ASN A 98 -20.66 -1.29 18.47
N VAL A 99 -19.84 -0.99 19.49
CA VAL A 99 -19.56 -1.92 20.59
C VAL A 99 -20.83 -2.20 21.42
N LYS A 100 -21.61 -1.16 21.75
CA LYS A 100 -22.88 -1.32 22.48
C LYS A 100 -23.89 -2.14 21.67
N SER A 101 -24.01 -1.88 20.37
CA SER A 101 -24.86 -2.66 19.47
C SER A 101 -24.43 -4.13 19.40
N LEU A 102 -23.12 -4.39 19.30
CA LEU A 102 -22.58 -5.74 19.30
C LEU A 102 -22.83 -6.46 20.63
N GLU A 103 -22.66 -5.78 21.77
CA GLU A 103 -22.95 -6.34 23.09
C GLU A 103 -24.41 -6.79 23.23
N ILE A 104 -25.36 -5.96 22.78
CA ILE A 104 -26.80 -6.31 22.78
C ILE A 104 -27.03 -7.57 21.95
N LEU A 105 -26.51 -7.59 20.71
CA LEU A 105 -26.64 -8.76 19.82
C LEU A 105 -26.06 -10.02 20.47
N ILE A 106 -24.86 -9.94 21.06
CA ILE A 106 -24.24 -11.07 21.74
C ILE A 106 -25.17 -11.58 22.85
N LYS A 107 -25.67 -10.70 23.72
CA LYS A 107 -26.58 -11.06 24.83
C LYS A 107 -27.83 -11.78 24.33
N ASP A 108 -28.40 -11.36 23.21
CA ASP A 108 -29.55 -12.02 22.60
C ASP A 108 -29.22 -13.46 22.14
N PHE A 109 -27.99 -13.68 21.66
CA PHE A 109 -27.53 -15.01 21.24
C PHE A 109 -27.06 -15.92 22.39
N LEU A 110 -26.65 -15.37 23.55
CA LEU A 110 -26.17 -16.14 24.70
C LEU A 110 -27.21 -17.12 25.28
N ASN A 111 -28.50 -16.87 25.04
CA ASN A 111 -29.59 -17.74 25.48
C ASN A 111 -29.77 -18.99 24.61
N ASN A 112 -29.03 -19.09 23.50
CA ASN A 112 -29.05 -20.24 22.61
C ASN A 112 -27.93 -21.21 22.96
N ASN A 113 -28.17 -22.51 22.75
CA ASN A 113 -27.21 -23.59 23.03
C ASN A 113 -26.07 -23.62 21.98
N LEU A 114 -25.36 -22.51 21.82
CA LEU A 114 -24.33 -22.27 20.80
C LEU A 114 -22.91 -22.45 21.38
N PRO A 115 -21.91 -22.75 20.52
CA PRO A 115 -20.51 -22.76 20.93
C PRO A 115 -20.06 -21.41 21.47
N LYS A 116 -19.31 -21.43 22.58
CA LYS A 116 -18.82 -20.24 23.28
C LYS A 116 -17.34 -19.99 22.99
N ILE A 117 -16.94 -18.72 22.94
CA ILE A 117 -15.54 -18.31 22.85
C ILE A 117 -15.14 -17.65 24.16
N LEU A 118 -14.11 -18.18 24.80
CA LEU A 118 -13.48 -17.60 25.99
C LEU A 118 -11.99 -17.39 25.70
N VAL A 119 -11.52 -16.16 25.91
CA VAL A 119 -10.13 -15.78 25.65
C VAL A 119 -9.40 -15.55 26.97
N THR A 120 -8.28 -16.26 27.14
CA THR A 120 -7.30 -15.99 28.19
C THR A 120 -6.08 -15.33 27.56
N ILE A 121 -5.70 -14.16 28.08
CA ILE A 121 -4.46 -13.47 27.69
C ILE A 121 -3.40 -13.79 28.74
N VAL A 122 -2.27 -14.32 28.30
CA VAL A 122 -1.13 -14.66 29.16
C VAL A 122 0.02 -13.71 28.87
N TRP A 123 0.51 -13.02 29.89
CA TRP A 123 1.66 -12.12 29.76
C TRP A 123 2.46 -12.09 31.06
N ASN A 124 3.79 -12.22 30.98
CA ASN A 124 4.69 -12.23 32.13
C ASN A 124 4.28 -13.22 33.24
N ASN A 125 3.85 -14.44 32.85
CA ASN A 125 3.34 -15.50 33.73
C ASN A 125 2.05 -15.17 34.51
N GLU A 126 1.45 -14.01 34.26
CA GLU A 126 0.12 -13.65 34.76
C GLU A 126 -0.94 -13.93 33.70
N LYS A 127 -2.19 -14.13 34.13
CA LYS A 127 -3.32 -14.43 33.27
C LYS A 127 -4.46 -13.43 33.51
N VAL A 128 -5.08 -13.01 32.42
CA VAL A 128 -6.32 -12.25 32.42
C VAL A 128 -7.34 -13.02 31.60
N GLU A 129 -8.50 -13.28 32.19
CA GLU A 129 -9.61 -13.94 31.53
C GLU A 129 -10.66 -12.92 31.12
N LEU A 130 -11.09 -13.01 29.86
CA LEU A 130 -12.20 -12.25 29.33
C LEU A 130 -13.48 -13.07 29.47
N ASN A 131 -14.58 -12.41 29.84
CA ASN A 131 -15.90 -13.05 29.77
C ASN A 131 -16.32 -13.28 28.30
N GLU A 132 -17.47 -13.93 28.10
CA GLU A 132 -17.94 -14.30 26.76
C GLU A 132 -18.18 -13.09 25.84
N ILE A 133 -18.73 -12.00 26.39
CA ILE A 133 -18.95 -10.75 25.65
C ILE A 133 -17.60 -10.10 25.29
N GLU A 134 -16.73 -9.92 26.29
CA GLU A 134 -15.40 -9.32 26.11
C GLU A 134 -14.55 -10.11 25.10
N SER A 135 -14.65 -11.45 25.13
CA SER A 135 -13.96 -12.34 24.19
C SER A 135 -14.43 -12.12 22.75
N LEU A 136 -15.73 -12.01 22.53
CA LEU A 136 -16.30 -11.76 21.20
C LEU A 136 -16.03 -10.34 20.70
N VAL A 137 -16.06 -9.33 21.60
CA VAL A 137 -15.65 -7.96 21.24
C VAL A 137 -14.17 -7.95 20.84
N LEU A 138 -13.29 -8.66 21.56
CA LEU A 138 -11.89 -8.80 21.17
C LEU A 138 -11.71 -9.45 19.80
N VAL A 139 -12.44 -10.55 19.52
CA VAL A 139 -12.40 -11.21 18.19
C VAL A 139 -12.81 -10.23 17.09
N ASN A 140 -13.88 -9.45 17.30
CA ASN A 140 -14.34 -8.45 16.35
C ASN A 140 -13.28 -7.34 16.15
N SER A 141 -12.63 -6.89 17.22
CA SER A 141 -11.54 -5.91 17.14
C SER A 141 -10.33 -6.43 16.36
N LEU A 142 -9.92 -7.68 16.59
CA LEU A 142 -8.83 -8.31 15.84
C LEU A 142 -9.19 -8.48 14.36
N ALA A 143 -10.45 -8.79 14.04
CA ALA A 143 -10.94 -8.85 12.67
C ALA A 143 -10.94 -7.48 11.98
N ALA A 144 -11.43 -6.44 12.66
CA ALA A 144 -11.40 -5.07 12.16
C ALA A 144 -9.97 -4.55 11.94
N MET A 145 -9.06 -4.88 12.86
CA MET A 145 -7.63 -4.61 12.70
C MET A 145 -7.04 -5.36 11.50
N LYS A 146 -7.34 -6.67 11.34
CA LYS A 146 -6.85 -7.47 10.19
C LYS A 146 -7.28 -6.86 8.86
N LEU A 147 -8.55 -6.46 8.72
CA LEU A 147 -9.08 -5.81 7.52
C LEU A 147 -8.36 -4.48 7.25
N SER A 148 -8.14 -3.68 8.29
CA SER A 148 -7.42 -2.41 8.18
C SER A 148 -5.98 -2.60 7.73
N VAL A 149 -5.27 -3.55 8.35
CA VAL A 149 -3.87 -3.89 8.01
C VAL A 149 -3.79 -4.42 6.58
N GLN A 150 -4.68 -5.33 6.18
CA GLN A 150 -4.70 -5.86 4.81
C GLN A 150 -4.93 -4.76 3.78
N GLY A 151 -5.99 -3.97 3.94
CA GLY A 151 -6.33 -2.91 2.98
C GLY A 151 -5.23 -1.87 2.87
N GLY A 152 -4.71 -1.39 4.00
CA GLY A 152 -3.62 -0.41 4.03
C GLY A 152 -2.31 -0.95 3.46
N ALA A 153 -1.92 -2.17 3.82
CA ALA A 153 -0.64 -2.73 3.40
C ALA A 153 -0.59 -3.08 1.91
N TRP A 154 -1.68 -3.55 1.28
CA TRP A 154 -1.69 -3.76 -0.17
C TRP A 154 -1.47 -2.45 -0.93
N SER A 155 -2.15 -1.37 -0.51
CA SER A 155 -1.96 -0.06 -1.11
C SER A 155 -0.56 0.51 -0.87
N GLU A 156 -0.05 0.42 0.36
CA GLU A 156 1.24 0.99 0.73
C GLU A 156 2.41 0.23 0.08
N VAL A 157 2.38 -1.11 0.15
CA VAL A 157 3.39 -1.95 -0.51
C VAL A 157 3.32 -1.78 -2.01
N GLY A 158 2.13 -1.70 -2.60
CA GLY A 158 1.92 -1.39 -4.01
C GLY A 158 2.60 -0.07 -4.41
N LYS A 159 2.16 1.05 -3.85
CA LYS A 159 2.70 2.38 -4.16
C LYS A 159 4.22 2.48 -3.98
N LYS A 160 4.74 1.91 -2.88
CA LYS A 160 6.19 1.92 -2.62
C LYS A 160 6.95 1.07 -3.63
N THR A 161 6.44 -0.12 -3.96
CA THR A 161 7.05 -1.01 -4.96
C THR A 161 7.01 -0.39 -6.34
N GLU A 162 5.88 0.20 -6.76
CA GLU A 162 5.71 0.78 -8.09
C GLU A 162 6.78 1.83 -8.39
N LYS A 163 7.01 2.73 -7.42
CA LYS A 163 8.00 3.81 -7.51
C LYS A 163 9.44 3.30 -7.57
N GLU A 164 9.81 2.41 -6.64
CA GLU A 164 11.15 1.83 -6.56
C GLU A 164 11.45 0.89 -7.74
N LEU A 165 10.43 0.22 -8.27
CA LEU A 165 10.53 -0.61 -9.47
C LEU A 165 10.80 0.24 -10.71
N LEU A 166 10.07 1.35 -10.89
CA LEU A 166 10.29 2.23 -12.03
C LEU A 166 11.70 2.86 -11.99
N TYR A 167 12.15 3.29 -10.81
CA TYR A 167 13.54 3.70 -10.59
C TYR A 167 14.53 2.60 -10.96
N SER A 168 14.28 1.37 -10.50
CA SER A 168 15.16 0.23 -10.78
C SER A 168 15.24 -0.10 -12.27
N ILE A 169 14.12 -0.02 -12.99
CA ILE A 169 14.08 -0.22 -14.45
C ILE A 169 14.95 0.83 -15.15
N PHE A 170 14.84 2.10 -14.79
CA PHE A 170 15.64 3.18 -15.39
C PHE A 170 17.13 3.04 -15.11
N GLU A 171 17.52 2.69 -13.88
CA GLU A 171 18.93 2.44 -13.54
C GLU A 171 19.49 1.23 -14.30
N LEU A 172 18.73 0.14 -14.40
CA LEU A 172 19.14 -1.05 -15.18
C LEU A 172 19.30 -0.73 -16.67
N LEU A 173 18.43 0.10 -17.22
CA LEU A 173 18.50 0.57 -18.61
C LEU A 173 19.43 1.77 -18.79
N GLY A 174 20.12 2.24 -17.74
CA GLY A 174 21.05 3.37 -17.82
C GLY A 174 20.42 4.68 -18.32
N VAL A 175 19.12 4.89 -18.07
CA VAL A 175 18.46 6.17 -18.36
C VAL A 175 19.07 7.22 -17.43
N LYS A 176 19.47 8.37 -17.97
CA LYS A 176 20.09 9.42 -17.15
C LYS A 176 19.09 9.91 -16.12
N SER A 177 19.52 10.04 -14.86
CA SER A 177 18.65 10.52 -13.77
C SER A 177 18.07 11.92 -14.00
N THR A 178 18.67 12.71 -14.90
CA THR A 178 18.16 14.03 -15.28
C THR A 178 17.02 13.99 -16.29
N GLN A 179 16.74 12.82 -16.88
CA GLN A 179 15.73 12.64 -17.92
C GLN A 179 14.42 12.11 -17.38
N TYR A 180 14.28 11.86 -16.08
CA TYR A 180 13.00 11.41 -15.54
C TYR A 180 12.66 12.10 -14.22
N VAL A 181 11.36 12.09 -13.90
CA VAL A 181 10.81 12.50 -12.61
C VAL A 181 9.87 11.40 -12.15
N LEU A 182 10.01 10.96 -10.90
CA LEU A 182 9.19 9.90 -10.29
C LEU A 182 8.36 10.40 -9.10
N VAL A 183 8.50 11.66 -8.72
CA VAL A 183 7.82 12.26 -7.57
C VAL A 183 6.71 13.17 -8.09
N PHE A 184 5.45 12.78 -7.85
CA PHE A 184 4.28 13.51 -8.34
C PHE A 184 4.26 14.99 -7.91
N GLU A 185 4.55 15.29 -6.64
CA GLU A 185 4.62 16.68 -6.15
C GLU A 185 5.64 17.53 -6.91
N GLU A 186 6.73 16.91 -7.38
CA GLU A 186 7.73 17.59 -8.20
C GLU A 186 7.22 17.80 -9.63
N MET A 187 6.54 16.80 -10.21
CA MET A 187 5.88 16.95 -11.51
C MET A 187 4.89 18.11 -11.49
N LYS A 188 4.09 18.22 -10.41
CA LYS A 188 3.13 19.30 -10.22
C LYS A 188 3.81 20.66 -10.07
N LYS A 189 4.88 20.75 -9.26
CA LYS A 189 5.69 21.98 -9.12
C LYS A 189 6.30 22.45 -10.44
N LYS A 190 6.66 21.51 -11.32
CA LYS A 190 7.19 21.79 -12.66
C LYS A 190 6.10 22.06 -13.70
N GLY A 191 4.81 22.00 -13.34
CA GLY A 191 3.69 22.17 -14.26
C GLY A 191 3.60 21.05 -15.31
N LEU A 192 4.22 19.89 -15.07
CA LEU A 192 4.20 18.75 -15.99
C LEU A 192 2.87 17.98 -15.92
N VAL A 193 2.18 18.12 -14.79
CA VAL A 193 0.88 17.51 -14.50
C VAL A 193 0.06 18.48 -13.65
N GLU A 194 -1.26 18.43 -13.79
CA GLU A 194 -2.17 19.23 -12.97
C GLU A 194 -2.44 18.54 -11.62
N ASN A 195 -3.68 18.10 -11.37
CA ASN A 195 -4.08 17.37 -10.16
C ASN A 195 -4.09 15.86 -10.35
N ARG A 196 -3.43 15.35 -11.39
CA ARG A 196 -3.51 13.96 -11.81
C ARG A 196 -2.24 13.20 -11.48
N GLU A 197 -2.33 12.26 -10.53
CA GLU A 197 -1.20 11.41 -10.12
C GLU A 197 -0.72 10.55 -11.31
N ILE A 198 0.56 10.69 -11.67
CA ILE A 198 1.27 9.89 -12.68
C ILE A 198 2.52 9.32 -12.00
N ASP A 199 2.84 8.05 -12.25
CA ASP A 199 3.93 7.36 -11.56
C ASP A 199 5.32 7.79 -12.05
N GLY A 200 5.45 8.16 -13.33
CA GLY A 200 6.71 8.66 -13.89
C GLY A 200 6.55 9.47 -15.17
N ILE A 201 7.51 10.38 -15.38
CA ILE A 201 7.68 11.10 -16.65
C ILE A 201 9.11 10.91 -17.12
N VAL A 202 9.31 10.62 -18.40
CA VAL A 202 10.64 10.53 -19.04
C VAL A 202 10.74 11.47 -20.23
N PHE A 203 11.82 12.22 -20.33
CA PHE A 203 12.09 13.18 -21.39
C PHE A 203 13.00 12.59 -22.46
N SER A 204 12.67 12.85 -23.72
CA SER A 204 13.57 12.57 -24.85
C SER A 204 14.89 13.33 -24.72
N ASP A 205 15.93 12.85 -25.40
CA ASP A 205 17.28 13.44 -25.36
C ASP A 205 17.29 14.92 -25.80
N ASP A 206 16.37 15.30 -26.69
CA ASP A 206 16.17 16.66 -27.17
C ASP A 206 15.17 17.50 -26.34
N ASN A 207 14.62 16.93 -25.26
CA ASN A 207 13.58 17.49 -24.40
C ASN A 207 12.27 17.91 -25.12
N LYS A 208 12.02 17.45 -26.35
CA LYS A 208 10.78 17.78 -27.09
C LYS A 208 9.60 16.90 -26.73
N LYS A 209 9.84 15.72 -26.15
CA LYS A 209 8.80 14.77 -25.74
C LYS A 209 8.91 14.50 -24.24
N ALA A 210 7.77 14.49 -23.57
CA ALA A 210 7.61 14.05 -22.20
C ALA A 210 6.66 12.85 -22.19
N LEU A 211 7.22 11.66 -21.99
CA LEU A 211 6.50 10.39 -21.98
C LEU A 211 5.93 10.17 -20.59
N GLN A 212 4.63 10.03 -20.49
CA GLN A 212 3.94 9.68 -19.25
C GLN A 212 3.91 8.17 -19.09
N ILE A 213 4.29 7.72 -17.88
CA ILE A 213 4.37 6.31 -17.53
C ILE A 213 3.51 6.06 -16.30
N GLU A 214 2.61 5.11 -16.43
CA GLU A 214 1.85 4.55 -15.31
C GLU A 214 2.37 3.14 -15.04
N LEU A 215 2.52 2.78 -13.77
CA LEU A 215 2.86 1.45 -13.31
C LEU A 215 1.84 1.00 -12.28
N LYS A 216 1.18 -0.13 -12.54
CA LYS A 216 0.25 -0.71 -11.56
C LYS A 216 0.55 -2.19 -11.30
N LEU A 217 0.73 -2.56 -10.04
CA LEU A 217 0.94 -3.95 -9.64
C LEU A 217 -0.41 -4.61 -9.30
N LEU A 218 -1.21 -4.88 -10.35
CA LEU A 218 -2.58 -5.41 -10.22
C LEU A 218 -2.67 -6.93 -10.28
N GLY A 219 -3.58 -7.49 -9.48
CA GLY A 219 -4.12 -8.82 -9.76
C GLY A 219 -5.18 -8.77 -10.86
N ILE A 220 -5.40 -9.91 -11.53
CA ILE A 220 -6.34 -10.07 -12.66
C ILE A 220 -7.79 -9.66 -12.31
N GLY A 221 -8.16 -9.65 -11.02
CA GLY A 221 -9.52 -9.39 -10.55
C GLY A 221 -9.92 -7.92 -10.34
N ASN A 222 -9.11 -6.94 -10.73
CA ASN A 222 -9.38 -5.51 -10.49
C ASN A 222 -9.49 -4.71 -11.81
N PRO A 223 -10.51 -4.93 -12.65
CA PRO A 223 -10.66 -4.24 -13.92
C PRO A 223 -10.78 -2.71 -13.77
N GLU A 224 -11.49 -2.25 -12.73
CA GLU A 224 -11.72 -0.83 -12.42
C GLU A 224 -10.42 0.02 -12.39
N ILE A 225 -9.32 -0.55 -11.88
CA ILE A 225 -8.05 0.18 -11.73
C ILE A 225 -7.32 0.29 -13.07
N ALA A 226 -7.45 -0.72 -13.92
CA ALA A 226 -6.90 -0.62 -15.26
C ALA A 226 -7.76 0.27 -16.15
N ASP A 227 -9.09 0.34 -15.97
CA ASP A 227 -9.92 1.35 -16.64
C ASP A 227 -9.51 2.77 -16.26
N GLU A 228 -9.15 3.01 -14.99
CA GLU A 228 -8.59 4.28 -14.56
C GLU A 228 -7.27 4.59 -15.29
N ALA A 229 -6.35 3.62 -15.39
CA ALA A 229 -5.09 3.78 -16.13
C ALA A 229 -5.29 3.98 -17.65
N LEU A 230 -6.32 3.38 -18.24
CA LEU A 230 -6.66 3.54 -19.65
C LEU A 230 -7.31 4.90 -19.93
N ALA A 231 -8.21 5.36 -19.06
CA ALA A 231 -8.80 6.70 -19.12
C ALA A 231 -7.72 7.79 -19.02
N ARG A 232 -6.59 7.45 -18.39
CA ARG A 232 -5.43 8.32 -18.27
C ARG A 232 -4.63 8.52 -19.57
N LYS A 233 -4.79 7.68 -20.60
CA LYS A 233 -4.13 7.87 -21.92
C LYS A 233 -2.61 8.16 -21.81
N VAL A 234 -1.92 7.46 -20.92
CA VAL A 234 -0.46 7.54 -20.79
C VAL A 234 0.24 6.95 -22.01
N ASP A 235 1.49 7.31 -22.25
CA ASP A 235 2.25 6.78 -23.39
C ASP A 235 2.66 5.32 -23.18
N LEU A 236 3.01 4.98 -21.93
CA LEU A 236 3.41 3.64 -21.51
C LEU A 236 2.69 3.22 -20.22
N PHE A 237 2.05 2.06 -20.27
CA PHE A 237 1.42 1.43 -19.11
C PHE A 237 2.12 0.11 -18.78
N LEU A 238 2.76 0.09 -17.62
CA LEU A 238 3.46 -1.06 -17.06
C LEU A 238 2.55 -1.77 -16.05
N ILE A 239 2.42 -3.09 -16.16
CA ILE A 239 1.43 -3.83 -15.37
C ILE A 239 1.94 -5.21 -14.94
N ASP A 240 1.50 -5.74 -13.79
CA ASP A 240 1.75 -7.15 -13.42
C ASP A 240 1.12 -8.12 -14.45
N ARG A 241 -0.21 -8.07 -14.59
CA ARG A 241 -0.97 -8.80 -15.62
C ARG A 241 -2.25 -8.07 -16.00
N LEU A 242 -2.69 -8.22 -17.26
CA LEU A 242 -4.01 -7.80 -17.73
C LEU A 242 -4.80 -8.94 -18.36
N THR A 243 -6.11 -8.74 -18.47
CA THR A 243 -6.93 -9.61 -19.32
C THR A 243 -6.69 -9.27 -20.79
N PRO A 244 -6.84 -10.24 -21.72
CA PRO A 244 -6.71 -9.98 -23.16
C PRO A 244 -7.62 -8.86 -23.68
N MET A 245 -8.81 -8.72 -23.08
CA MET A 245 -9.78 -7.67 -23.42
C MET A 245 -9.20 -6.27 -23.16
N MET A 246 -8.59 -6.06 -22.00
CA MET A 246 -8.03 -4.77 -21.61
C MET A 246 -6.79 -4.41 -22.42
N ILE A 247 -5.99 -5.41 -22.80
CA ILE A 247 -4.86 -5.21 -23.73
C ILE A 247 -5.37 -4.72 -25.09
N ALA A 248 -6.46 -5.31 -25.59
CA ALA A 248 -7.07 -4.87 -26.84
C ALA A 248 -7.64 -3.45 -26.76
N GLU A 249 -8.22 -3.07 -25.62
CA GLU A 249 -8.73 -1.71 -25.38
C GLU A 249 -7.62 -0.67 -25.29
N ALA A 250 -6.55 -0.95 -24.55
CA ALA A 250 -5.37 -0.10 -24.49
C ALA A 250 -4.78 0.17 -25.88
N LYS A 251 -4.73 -0.88 -26.72
CA LYS A 251 -4.27 -0.76 -28.11
C LYS A 251 -5.17 0.17 -28.94
N LYS A 252 -6.49 0.14 -28.75
CA LYS A 252 -7.42 1.06 -29.43
C LYS A 252 -7.20 2.51 -29.00
N LEU A 253 -6.78 2.73 -27.75
CA LEU A 253 -6.47 4.05 -27.20
C LEU A 253 -5.04 4.52 -27.54
N GLY A 254 -4.25 3.71 -28.24
CA GLY A 254 -2.86 4.03 -28.59
C GLY A 254 -1.87 3.89 -27.43
N ILE A 255 -2.28 3.30 -26.31
CA ILE A 255 -1.46 3.13 -25.11
C ILE A 255 -0.57 1.89 -25.28
N LYS A 256 0.75 2.05 -25.10
CA LYS A 256 1.67 0.90 -25.10
C LYS A 256 1.54 0.19 -23.75
N VAL A 257 1.10 -1.06 -23.77
CA VAL A 257 1.07 -1.92 -22.57
C VAL A 257 2.26 -2.86 -22.57
N ILE A 258 2.91 -3.01 -21.41
CA ILE A 258 3.94 -4.02 -21.17
C ILE A 258 3.64 -4.74 -19.86
N GLU A 259 3.46 -6.06 -19.94
CA GLU A 259 3.33 -6.92 -18.76
C GLU A 259 4.73 -7.20 -18.19
N LEU A 260 4.97 -6.76 -16.95
CA LEU A 260 6.25 -6.81 -16.27
C LEU A 260 6.73 -8.24 -15.99
N ARG A 261 5.80 -9.21 -15.96
CA ARG A 261 6.14 -10.63 -15.79
C ARG A 261 6.56 -11.33 -17.08
N ASP A 262 6.50 -10.66 -18.23
CA ASP A 262 7.11 -11.18 -19.45
C ASP A 262 8.65 -11.14 -19.31
N LYS A 263 9.30 -12.25 -19.66
CA LYS A 263 10.77 -12.35 -19.70
C LYS A 263 11.43 -11.27 -20.59
N ASN A 264 10.69 -10.76 -21.56
CA ASN A 264 11.14 -9.72 -22.48
C ASN A 264 10.70 -8.30 -22.06
N ALA A 265 10.09 -8.12 -20.88
CA ALA A 265 9.54 -6.83 -20.46
C ALA A 265 10.59 -5.71 -20.50
N LEU A 266 11.79 -5.94 -19.95
CA LEU A 266 12.88 -4.94 -19.99
C LEU A 266 13.30 -4.59 -21.41
N LEU A 267 13.32 -5.56 -22.33
CA LEU A 267 13.65 -5.31 -23.74
C LEU A 267 12.56 -4.48 -24.41
N ALA A 268 11.29 -4.79 -24.15
CA ALA A 268 10.17 -4.04 -24.68
C ALA A 268 10.13 -2.58 -24.16
N ILE A 269 10.50 -2.36 -22.89
CA ILE A 269 10.64 -1.02 -22.31
C ILE A 269 11.80 -0.28 -22.98
N TYR A 270 12.95 -0.94 -23.14
CA TYR A 270 14.10 -0.38 -23.86
C TYR A 270 13.73 0.05 -25.28
N ASP A 271 13.07 -0.81 -26.06
CA ASP A 271 12.67 -0.52 -27.44
C ASP A 271 11.71 0.67 -27.48
N PHE A 272 10.72 0.71 -26.58
CA PHE A 272 9.80 1.85 -26.45
C PHE A 272 10.55 3.16 -26.20
N LEU A 273 11.47 3.20 -25.23
CA LEU A 273 12.25 4.39 -24.89
C LEU A 273 13.10 4.85 -26.09
N ARG A 274 13.77 3.92 -26.78
CA ARG A 274 14.59 4.22 -27.96
C ARG A 274 13.78 4.79 -29.12
N THR A 275 12.62 4.22 -29.42
CA THR A 275 11.72 4.74 -30.48
C THR A 275 11.24 6.15 -30.18
N HIS A 276 11.18 6.55 -28.91
CA HIS A 276 10.79 7.89 -28.48
C HIS A 276 11.98 8.84 -28.26
N GLY A 277 13.19 8.45 -28.65
CA GLY A 277 14.37 9.31 -28.60
C GLY A 277 14.96 9.46 -27.20
N VAL A 278 14.79 8.47 -26.32
CA VAL A 278 15.46 8.40 -25.01
C VAL A 278 16.70 7.51 -25.13
N THR A 279 17.86 8.00 -24.72
CA THR A 279 19.06 7.17 -24.61
C THR A 279 18.91 6.16 -23.47
N ALA A 280 19.03 4.88 -23.81
CA ALA A 280 18.98 3.75 -22.89
C ALA A 280 19.94 2.66 -23.38
N ASN A 281 20.40 1.83 -22.45
CA ASN A 281 21.24 0.67 -22.68
C ASN A 281 20.36 -0.56 -22.92
N LYS A 282 20.73 -1.36 -23.92
CA LYS A 282 20.04 -2.62 -24.18
C LYS A 282 20.20 -3.54 -22.95
N PRO A 283 19.13 -4.17 -22.44
CA PRO A 283 19.23 -5.04 -21.30
C PRO A 283 20.17 -6.22 -21.59
N SER A 284 20.92 -6.62 -20.57
CA SER A 284 21.85 -7.76 -20.58
C SER A 284 21.41 -8.77 -19.51
N ASP A 285 22.10 -9.91 -19.40
CA ASP A 285 21.83 -10.90 -18.35
C ASP A 285 22.15 -10.31 -16.96
N PHE A 286 21.15 -9.67 -16.35
CA PHE A 286 21.27 -9.07 -15.03
C PHE A 286 21.18 -10.13 -13.94
N ASN A 287 22.10 -10.08 -12.99
CA ASN A 287 21.91 -10.74 -11.71
C ASN A 287 21.09 -9.81 -10.78
N PHE A 288 19.75 -9.86 -10.90
CA PHE A 288 18.85 -8.99 -10.13
C PHE A 288 19.07 -9.09 -8.61
N SER A 289 19.40 -10.29 -8.11
CA SER A 289 19.69 -10.50 -6.69
C SER A 289 20.89 -9.70 -6.17
N LYS A 290 21.84 -9.35 -7.05
CA LYS A 290 22.99 -8.48 -6.73
C LYS A 290 22.75 -7.02 -7.09
N SER A 291 22.09 -6.75 -8.22
CA SER A 291 21.92 -5.40 -8.75
C SER A 291 20.85 -4.61 -7.99
N ILE A 292 19.69 -5.21 -7.72
CA ILE A 292 18.55 -4.50 -7.13
C ILE A 292 18.87 -3.94 -5.73
N PRO A 293 19.47 -4.71 -4.79
CA PRO A 293 19.82 -4.13 -3.48
C PRO A 293 20.71 -2.90 -3.58
N LYS A 294 21.74 -2.93 -4.45
CA LYS A 294 22.65 -1.80 -4.67
C LYS A 294 21.98 -0.60 -5.31
N ILE A 295 21.02 -0.83 -6.19
CA ILE A 295 20.22 0.23 -6.80
C ILE A 295 19.34 0.87 -5.73
N LEU A 296 18.64 0.08 -4.93
CA LEU A 296 17.76 0.59 -3.89
C LEU A 296 18.51 1.30 -2.76
N GLU A 297 19.76 0.94 -2.47
CA GLU A 297 20.62 1.71 -1.55
C GLU A 297 20.90 3.14 -2.03
N LYS A 298 20.92 3.37 -3.36
CA LYS A 298 21.05 4.72 -3.94
C LYS A 298 19.71 5.45 -3.98
N TYR A 299 18.60 4.71 -3.94
CA TYR A 299 17.28 5.29 -3.96
C TYR A 299 17.04 6.05 -2.66
N ASN A 300 16.96 7.36 -2.75
CA ASN A 300 16.63 8.21 -1.62
C ASN A 300 15.68 9.29 -2.11
N GLU A 301 14.44 9.21 -1.63
CA GLU A 301 13.35 10.11 -1.98
C GLU A 301 13.65 11.57 -1.59
N GLU A 302 14.39 11.80 -0.49
CA GLU A 302 14.86 13.13 -0.11
C GLU A 302 16.02 13.63 -0.99
N LEU A 303 16.84 12.75 -1.55
CA LEU A 303 17.89 13.13 -2.51
C LEU A 303 17.32 13.45 -3.89
N GLU A 304 16.27 12.76 -4.34
CA GLU A 304 15.50 13.17 -5.51
C GLU A 304 14.90 14.57 -5.27
N ASN A 305 14.33 14.83 -4.09
CA ASN A 305 13.88 16.18 -3.70
C ASN A 305 15.01 17.23 -3.58
N LYS A 306 16.26 16.86 -3.27
CA LYS A 306 17.41 17.79 -3.13
C LYS A 306 18.15 18.06 -4.44
N LYS A 307 18.27 17.08 -5.36
CA LYS A 307 18.79 17.28 -6.72
C LYS A 307 18.02 18.40 -7.47
N VAL A 308 16.76 18.61 -7.07
CA VAL A 308 15.84 19.65 -7.57
C VAL A 308 16.22 21.07 -7.11
N LEU A 309 16.65 21.25 -5.86
CA LEU A 309 17.03 22.56 -5.34
C LEU A 309 18.33 23.10 -5.96
N GLN A 310 19.24 22.20 -6.34
CA GLN A 310 20.50 22.58 -6.97
C GLN A 310 20.30 23.04 -8.42
N LYS A 311 19.41 22.38 -9.19
CA LYS A 311 19.06 22.79 -10.56
C LYS A 311 18.20 24.06 -10.66
N ALA A 312 17.28 24.28 -9.70
CA ALA A 312 16.51 25.53 -9.67
C ALA A 312 17.41 26.77 -9.47
N LYS A 313 18.53 26.63 -8.75
CA LYS A 313 19.55 27.68 -8.60
C LYS A 313 20.43 27.86 -9.84
N GLU A 314 20.58 26.83 -10.67
CA GLU A 314 21.35 26.87 -11.92
C GLU A 314 20.55 27.45 -13.11
N MET A 315 19.21 27.40 -13.07
CA MET A 315 18.34 28.03 -14.08
C MET A 315 17.96 29.49 -13.74
N LEU A 316 18.34 29.97 -12.55
CA LEU A 316 18.16 31.35 -12.09
C LEU A 316 19.48 32.17 -12.12
N LYS A 317 20.51 31.64 -12.78
CA LYS A 317 21.76 32.33 -13.14
C LYS A 317 21.89 32.35 -14.66
#